data_AF-E4NSC8-F1
#
_entry.id   AF-E4NSC8-F1
#
_cell.length_a   1.000
_cell.length_b   1.000
_cell.length_c   1.000
_cell.angle_alpha   90.00
_cell.angle_beta   90.00
_cell.angle_gamma   90.00
#
_symmetry.space_group_name_H-M   'P 1'
#
loop_
_entity.id
_entity.type
_entity.pdbx_description
1 polymer ?
#
loop_
_entity_poly.entity_id
_entity_poly.type
_entity_poly.pdbx_seq_one_letter_code
_entity_poly.pdbx_strand_id
1 'polypeptide(L)'
;MTETLADEYPEAAPYIQQAVDEHGEDWVLKNYYQQLYLLGRVMAMPEKDELPFYDADEHDTMTEGERVEMYQAWAEYRENLRTGTKLGE
;
A
#
# COMPACT_ATOMS: atom_id res chain seq x y z
N MET A 1 -18.93 7.03 18.63
CA MET A 1 -18.56 5.64 18.30
C MET A 1 -17.13 5.72 17.83
N THR A 2 -16.18 5.10 18.54
CA THR A 2 -14.80 4.98 18.04
C THR A 2 -14.80 3.75 17.14
N GLU A 3 -15.16 3.97 15.88
CA GLU A 3 -14.98 2.96 14.84
C GLU A 3 -13.49 2.63 14.81
N THR A 4 -13.17 1.34 14.94
CA THR A 4 -11.78 0.88 14.90
C THR A 4 -11.45 0.52 13.47
N LEU A 5 -10.16 0.49 13.10
CA LEU A 5 -9.73 0.04 11.77
C LEU A 5 -10.36 -1.32 11.39
N ALA A 6 -10.58 -2.21 12.36
CA ALA A 6 -11.22 -3.51 12.16
C ALA A 6 -12.75 -3.46 12.00
N ASP A 7 -13.40 -2.38 12.42
CA ASP A 7 -14.83 -2.15 12.23
C ASP A 7 -15.12 -1.65 10.81
N GLU A 8 -14.31 -0.70 10.32
CA GLU A 8 -14.42 -0.13 8.98
C GLU A 8 -13.80 -1.03 7.90
N TYR A 9 -12.70 -1.70 8.23
CA TYR A 9 -11.95 -2.56 7.30
C TYR A 9 -11.72 -3.97 7.87
N PRO A 10 -12.79 -4.75 8.13
CA PRO A 10 -12.68 -6.06 8.77
C PRO A 10 -11.84 -7.06 7.96
N GLU A 11 -11.79 -6.92 6.64
CA GLU A 11 -11.00 -7.78 5.76
C GLU A 11 -9.52 -7.36 5.70
N ALA A 12 -9.21 -6.06 5.72
CA ALA A 12 -7.84 -5.55 5.62
C ALA A 12 -7.12 -5.52 6.96
N ALA A 13 -7.83 -5.22 8.05
CA ALA A 13 -7.28 -5.13 9.40
C ALA A 13 -6.42 -6.33 9.81
N PRO A 14 -6.81 -7.61 9.58
CA PRO A 14 -5.95 -8.74 9.94
C PRO A 14 -4.63 -8.77 9.14
N TYR A 15 -4.62 -8.36 7.88
CA TYR A 15 -3.38 -8.31 7.07
C TYR A 15 -2.45 -7.19 7.53
N ILE A 16 -3.02 -6.02 7.87
CA ILE A 16 -2.26 -4.89 8.40
C ILE A 16 -1.67 -5.26 9.76
N GLN A 17 -2.47 -5.85 10.65
CA GLN A 17 -2.02 -6.30 11.96
C GLN A 17 -0.90 -7.34 11.83
N GLN A 18 -1.06 -8.32 10.94
CA GLN A 18 -0.02 -9.31 10.68
C GLN A 18 1.29 -8.64 10.21
N ALA A 19 1.22 -7.68 9.29
CA ALA A 19 2.41 -6.97 8.83
C ALA A 19 3.08 -6.14 9.94
N VAL A 20 2.30 -5.57 10.86
CA VAL A 20 2.82 -4.90 12.06
C VAL A 20 3.51 -5.91 12.98
N ASP A 21 2.91 -7.06 13.25
CA ASP A 21 3.49 -8.12 14.09
C ASP A 21 4.79 -8.69 13.49
N GLU A 22 4.87 -8.83 12.16
CA GLU A 22 6.04 -9.41 11.49
C GLU A 22 7.19 -8.40 11.28
N HIS A 23 6.87 -7.14 11.00
CA HIS A 23 7.86 -6.15 10.54
C HIS A 23 7.88 -4.83 11.32
N GLY A 24 6.84 -4.54 12.10
CA GLY A 24 6.66 -3.30 12.84
C GLY A 24 5.91 -2.21 12.05
N GLU A 25 5.42 -1.22 12.79
CA GLU A 25 4.56 -0.14 12.28
C GLU A 25 5.27 0.75 11.23
N ASP A 26 6.52 1.14 11.48
CA ASP A 26 7.32 1.95 10.53
C ASP A 26 7.52 1.24 9.19
N TRP A 27 7.73 -0.08 9.22
CA TRP A 27 7.86 -0.88 8.00
C TRP A 27 6.55 -0.87 7.21
N VAL A 28 5.42 -1.00 7.91
CA VAL A 28 4.07 -0.95 7.30
C VAL A 28 3.85 0.39 6.63
N LEU A 29 4.17 1.51 7.29
CA LEU A 29 4.01 2.85 6.72
C LEU A 29 4.90 3.08 5.49
N LYS A 30 6.13 2.55 5.50
CA LYS A 30 7.05 2.65 4.35
C LYS A 30 6.63 1.79 3.17
N ASN A 31 6.08 0.61 3.42
CA ASN A 31 5.74 -0.35 2.38
C ASN A 31 4.24 -0.39 2.06
N TYR A 32 3.44 0.52 2.64
CA TYR A 32 1.98 0.48 2.58
C TYR A 32 1.47 0.40 1.14
N TYR A 33 1.82 1.38 0.31
CA TYR A 33 1.38 1.43 -1.08
C TYR A 33 2.01 0.34 -1.96
N GLN A 34 3.14 -0.23 -1.53
CA GLN A 34 3.88 -1.20 -2.34
C GLN A 34 3.45 -2.65 -2.11
N GLN A 35 3.04 -2.99 -0.88
CA GLN A 35 2.73 -4.37 -0.46
C GLN A 35 1.27 -4.53 -0.05
N LEU A 36 0.76 -3.61 0.79
CA LEU A 36 -0.55 -3.76 1.43
C LEU A 36 -1.68 -3.19 0.57
N TYR A 37 -1.51 -1.97 0.04
CA TYR A 37 -2.54 -1.29 -0.74
C TYR A 37 -2.88 -2.01 -2.07
N LEU A 38 -2.02 -2.91 -2.53
CA LEU A 38 -2.30 -3.82 -3.64
C LEU A 38 -3.49 -4.76 -3.37
N LEU A 39 -3.73 -5.12 -2.10
CA LEU A 39 -4.91 -5.89 -1.70
C LEU A 39 -6.21 -5.13 -1.95
N GLY A 40 -6.13 -3.80 -2.07
CA GLY A 40 -7.23 -2.89 -2.45
C GLY A 40 -7.92 -3.27 -3.77
N ARG A 41 -7.29 -4.10 -4.60
CA ARG A 41 -7.88 -4.63 -5.84
C ARG A 41 -9.00 -5.64 -5.58
N VAL A 42 -8.97 -6.34 -4.45
CA VAL A 42 -9.90 -7.45 -4.13
C VAL A 42 -10.68 -7.23 -2.84
N MET A 43 -10.30 -6.25 -2.01
CA MET A 43 -10.99 -5.87 -0.77
C MET A 43 -10.89 -4.36 -0.55
N ALA A 44 -11.72 -3.81 0.33
CA ALA A 44 -11.57 -2.42 0.75
C ALA A 44 -10.30 -2.29 1.62
N MET A 45 -9.44 -1.33 1.29
CA MET A 45 -8.24 -1.01 2.05
C MET A 45 -8.34 0.41 2.60
N PRO A 46 -7.88 0.66 3.83
CA PRO A 46 -7.75 2.00 4.35
C PRO A 46 -6.71 2.79 3.56
N GLU A 47 -6.80 4.12 3.59
CA GLU A 47 -5.71 5.00 3.25
C GLU A 47 -4.59 4.93 4.29
N LYS A 48 -3.39 5.36 3.91
CA LYS A 48 -2.24 5.31 4.82
C LYS A 48 -2.45 6.24 6.04
N ASP A 49 -3.13 7.36 5.84
CA ASP A 49 -3.45 8.32 6.91
C ASP A 49 -4.61 7.88 7.82
N GLU A 50 -5.36 6.85 7.44
CA GLU A 50 -6.40 6.24 8.29
C GLU A 50 -5.82 5.21 9.28
N LEU A 51 -4.54 4.85 9.15
CA LEU A 51 -3.92 3.90 10.05
C LEU A 51 -3.73 4.51 11.45
N PRO A 52 -4.03 3.78 12.53
CA PRO A 52 -4.02 4.33 13.89
C PRO A 52 -2.63 4.73 14.41
N PHE A 53 -1.57 4.27 13.74
CA PHE A 53 -0.17 4.56 14.04
C PHE A 53 0.47 5.48 12.98
N TYR A 54 -0.32 6.03 12.05
CA TYR A 54 0.19 7.02 11.10
C TYR A 54 0.49 8.34 11.81
N ASP A 55 1.66 8.90 11.49
CA ASP A 55 2.09 10.22 11.93
C ASP A 55 2.42 11.08 10.70
N ALA A 56 1.72 12.21 10.55
CA ALA A 56 1.86 13.10 9.40
C ALA A 56 3.14 13.95 9.43
N ASP A 57 3.78 14.10 10.60
CA ASP A 57 5.06 14.78 10.73
C ASP A 57 6.23 13.85 10.34
N GLU A 58 6.08 12.53 10.53
CA GLU A 58 7.10 11.54 10.19
C GLU A 58 6.90 10.87 8.81
N HIS A 59 5.67 10.79 8.33
CA HIS A 59 5.34 10.08 7.10
C HIS A 59 4.44 10.89 6.17
N ASP A 60 4.77 10.82 4.88
CA ASP A 60 3.97 11.39 3.80
C ASP A 60 3.03 10.33 3.19
N THR A 61 1.88 10.77 2.68
CA THR A 61 0.94 9.96 1.89
C THR A 61 1.06 10.30 0.41
N MET A 62 1.18 9.28 -0.43
CA MET A 62 1.18 9.49 -1.89
C MET A 62 -0.22 9.91 -2.32
N THR A 63 -0.30 10.90 -3.21
CA THR A 63 -1.58 11.27 -3.83
C THR A 63 -2.08 10.15 -4.75
N GLU A 64 -3.38 10.16 -5.08
CA GLU A 64 -3.95 9.20 -6.03
C GLU A 64 -3.21 9.20 -7.37
N GLY A 65 -2.84 10.39 -7.87
CA GLY A 65 -2.07 10.54 -9.12
C GLY A 65 -0.72 9.85 -9.06
N GLU A 66 0.07 10.10 -8.00
CA GLU A 66 1.39 9.48 -7.82
C GLU A 66 1.28 7.95 -7.66
N ARG A 67 0.22 7.46 -7.02
CA ARG A 67 -0.06 6.02 -6.92
C ARG A 67 -0.35 5.40 -8.29
N VAL A 68 -1.18 6.06 -9.10
CA VAL A 68 -1.51 5.59 -10.45
C VAL A 68 -0.26 5.53 -11.32
N GLU A 69 0.57 6.59 -11.31
CA GLU A 69 1.83 6.63 -12.04
C GLU A 69 2.78 5.51 -11.60
N MET A 70 2.93 5.29 -10.29
CA MET A 70 3.75 4.20 -9.74
C MET A 70 3.26 2.82 -10.24
N TYR A 71 1.95 2.56 -10.18
CA TYR A 71 1.40 1.28 -10.63
C TYR A 71 1.48 1.08 -12.14
N GLN A 72 1.33 2.15 -12.93
CA GLN A 72 1.55 2.10 -14.37
C GLN A 72 2.99 1.77 -14.71
N ALA A 73 3.96 2.45 -14.08
CA ALA A 73 5.39 2.16 -14.27
C ALA A 73 5.73 0.69 -13.92
N TRP A 74 5.13 0.12 -12.87
CA TRP A 74 5.28 -1.29 -12.54
C TRP A 74 4.59 -2.25 -13.51
N ALA A 75 3.46 -1.84 -14.10
CA ALA A 75 2.81 -2.62 -15.15
C ALA A 75 3.66 -2.64 -16.42
N GLU A 76 4.18 -1.48 -16.83
CA GLU A 76 5.09 -1.33 -17.98
C GLU A 76 6.39 -2.09 -17.77
N TYR A 77 6.99 -2.02 -16.57
CA TYR A 77 8.17 -2.82 -16.24
C TYR A 77 7.91 -4.32 -16.38
N ARG A 78 6.77 -4.82 -15.88
CA ARG A 78 6.37 -6.22 -16.02
C ARG A 78 6.09 -6.60 -17.47
N GLU A 79 5.49 -5.71 -18.25
CA GLU A 79 5.23 -5.93 -19.67
C GLU A 79 6.53 -5.99 -20.49
N ASN A 80 7.48 -5.10 -20.22
CA ASN A 80 8.81 -5.10 -20.85
C ASN A 80 9.58 -6.39 -20.53
N LEU A 81 9.55 -6.85 -19.27
CA LEU A 81 10.13 -8.14 -18.88
C LEU A 81 9.45 -9.31 -19.60
N ARG A 82 8.11 -9.31 -19.70
CA ARG A 82 7.33 -10.37 -20.34
C ARG A 82 7.58 -10.43 -21.85
N THR A 83 7.68 -9.29 -22.51
CA THR A 83 7.87 -9.18 -23.96
C THR A 83 9.34 -9.31 -24.37
N GLY A 84 10.27 -9.36 -23.41
CA GLY A 84 11.71 -9.40 -23.69
C GLY A 84 12.23 -8.09 -24.29
N THR A 85 11.46 -7.01 -24.21
CA THR A 85 11.86 -5.68 -24.68
C THR A 85 12.82 -5.10 -23.66
N LYS A 86 14.09 -5.53 -23.71
CA LYS A 86 15.18 -4.72 -23.16
C LYS A 86 15.18 -3.43 -23.96
N LEU A 87 14.73 -2.33 -23.36
CA LEU A 87 15.22 -1.01 -23.74
C LEU A 87 16.71 -1.01 -23.42
N GLY A 88 17.49 -1.52 -24.37
CA GLY A 88 18.93 -1.39 -24.39
C GLY A 88 19.28 -0.09 -25.08
N GLU A 89 19.65 0.90 -24.28
CA GLU A 89 20.76 1.80 -24.57
C GLU A 89 21.70 1.80 -23.35
#